data_AF-A0A131Z2K4-F1
#
_entry.id   AF-A0A131Z2K4-F1
#
_cell.length_a   1.000
_cell.length_b   1.000
_cell.length_c   1.000
_cell.angle_alpha   90.00
_cell.angle_beta   90.00
_cell.angle_gamma   90.00
#
_symmetry.space_group_name_H-M   'P 1'
#
loop_
_entity.id
_entity.type
_entity.pdbx_description
1 polymer ?
#
loop_
_entity_poly.entity_id
_entity_poly.type
_entity_poly.pdbx_seq_one_letter_code
_entity_poly.pdbx_strand_id
1 'polypeptide(L)'
;MELPNAMQRLETVANLWGKTSGLLVLIENGTQAGHRAIAEARDFILMISKDGGQEPAQVLAPCPHDLDCPRETQALGIPCTFQARYEEPFLTALEFSAAVHAVFTHT
;
A
#
# COMPACT_ATOMS: atom_id res chain seq x y z
N MET A 1 3.69 10.05 1.80
CA MET A 1 4.59 9.10 1.11
C MET A 1 5.93 9.20 1.79
N GLU A 2 6.37 8.13 2.43
CA GLU A 2 7.51 8.14 3.37
C GLU A 2 8.87 8.36 2.68
N LEU A 3 9.05 7.77 1.49
CA LEU A 3 10.25 7.97 0.68
C LEU A 3 10.08 9.22 -0.21
N PRO A 4 11.06 10.14 -0.23
CA PRO A 4 10.87 11.50 -0.71
C PRO A 4 10.76 11.62 -2.24
N ASN A 5 11.24 10.64 -3.01
CA ASN A 5 11.18 10.69 -4.48
C ASN A 5 11.12 9.29 -5.12
N ALA A 6 10.77 9.26 -6.41
CA ALA A 6 10.61 8.03 -7.20
C ALA A 6 11.89 7.20 -7.27
N MET A 7 13.04 7.84 -7.44
CA MET A 7 14.32 7.15 -7.53
C MET A 7 14.61 6.36 -6.24
N GLN A 8 14.45 6.98 -5.07
CA GLN A 8 14.66 6.30 -3.79
C GLN A 8 13.63 5.21 -3.53
N ARG A 9 12.38 5.38 -3.98
CA ARG A 9 11.37 4.30 -3.93
C ARG A 9 11.80 3.11 -4.76
N LEU A 10 12.15 3.31 -6.02
CA LEU A 10 12.52 2.24 -6.94
C LEU A 10 13.82 1.55 -6.53
N GLU A 11 14.82 2.30 -6.03
CA GLU A 11 16.05 1.75 -5.46
C GLU A 11 15.75 0.87 -4.24
N THR A 12 14.88 1.34 -3.34
CA THR A 12 14.44 0.55 -2.18
C THR A 12 13.74 -0.74 -2.62
N VAL A 13 12.85 -0.65 -3.61
CA VAL A 13 12.13 -1.80 -4.18
C VAL A 13 13.10 -2.80 -4.84
N ALA A 14 14.06 -2.34 -5.63
CA ALA A 14 15.09 -3.19 -6.24
C ALA A 14 15.89 -3.95 -5.18
N ASN A 15 16.32 -3.24 -4.13
CA ASN A 15 17.08 -3.83 -3.03
C ASN A 15 16.28 -4.87 -2.24
N LEU A 16 14.98 -4.63 -2.00
CA LEU A 16 14.09 -5.59 -1.35
C LEU A 16 13.88 -6.83 -2.23
N TRP A 17 13.62 -6.63 -3.53
CA TRP A 17 13.46 -7.71 -4.49
C TRP A 17 14.71 -8.60 -4.58
N GLY A 18 15.90 -8.00 -4.71
CA GLY A 18 17.17 -8.73 -4.80
C GLY A 18 17.54 -9.51 -3.52
N LYS A 19 16.89 -9.25 -2.39
CA LYS A 19 17.05 -9.97 -1.12
C LYS A 19 15.93 -10.98 -0.85
N THR A 20 14.94 -11.07 -1.74
CA THR A 20 13.77 -11.93 -1.58
C THR A 20 14.00 -13.25 -2.33
N SER A 21 13.77 -14.39 -1.66
CA SER A 21 13.90 -15.72 -2.27
C SER A 21 12.55 -16.39 -2.57
N GLY A 22 11.43 -15.74 -2.23
CA GLY A 22 10.09 -16.32 -2.36
C GLY A 22 9.06 -15.27 -2.74
N LEU A 23 8.53 -14.54 -1.75
CA LEU A 23 7.48 -13.55 -1.96
C LEU A 23 7.86 -12.20 -1.37
N LEU A 24 7.70 -11.15 -2.17
CA LEU A 24 7.74 -9.77 -1.72
C LEU A 24 6.31 -9.25 -1.61
N VAL A 25 5.90 -8.86 -0.40
CA VAL A 25 4.58 -8.25 -0.15
C VAL A 25 4.78 -6.76 0.03
N LEU A 26 4.16 -5.96 -0.85
CA LEU A 26 4.11 -4.51 -0.74
C LEU A 26 2.71 -4.09 -0.29
N ILE A 27 2.64 -3.30 0.77
CA ILE A 27 1.38 -2.79 1.34
C ILE A 27 1.51 -1.28 1.44
N GLU A 28 0.46 -0.58 1.03
CA GLU A 28 0.37 0.85 1.24
C GLU A 28 -1.07 1.30 1.53
N ASN A 29 -1.22 2.47 2.14
CA ASN A 29 -2.52 3.10 2.38
C ASN A 29 -3.28 3.31 1.06
N GLY A 30 -4.59 3.03 1.07
CA GLY A 30 -5.48 3.02 -0.10
C GLY A 30 -5.80 4.38 -0.73
N THR A 31 -4.89 5.35 -0.62
CA THR A 31 -4.97 6.66 -1.27
C THR A 31 -4.55 6.57 -2.74
N GLN A 32 -4.89 7.58 -3.55
CA GLN A 32 -4.41 7.68 -4.94
C GLN A 32 -2.88 7.72 -5.04
N ALA A 33 -2.20 8.42 -4.13
CA ALA A 33 -0.75 8.48 -4.11
C ALA A 33 -0.14 7.11 -3.76
N GLY A 34 -0.75 6.39 -2.81
CA GLY A 34 -0.34 5.04 -2.43
C GLY A 34 -0.53 4.03 -3.58
N HIS A 35 -1.68 4.08 -4.26
CA HIS A 35 -1.94 3.27 -5.45
C HIS A 35 -0.88 3.47 -6.53
N ARG A 36 -0.54 4.73 -6.86
CA ARG A 36 0.50 5.04 -7.85
C ARG A 36 1.87 4.51 -7.45
N ALA A 37 2.24 4.60 -6.18
CA ALA A 37 3.52 4.05 -5.70
C ALA A 37 3.57 2.51 -5.81
N ILE A 38 2.48 1.82 -5.49
CA ILE A 38 2.39 0.36 -5.63
C ILE A 38 2.40 -0.05 -7.11
N ALA A 39 1.69 0.67 -7.97
CA ALA A 39 1.68 0.42 -9.42
C ALA A 39 3.08 0.61 -10.03
N GLU A 40 3.77 1.71 -9.69
CA GLU A 40 5.14 1.99 -10.10
C GLU A 40 6.11 0.87 -9.64
N ALA A 41 6.02 0.44 -8.38
CA ALA A 41 6.86 -0.64 -7.86
C ALA A 41 6.58 -1.99 -8.55
N ARG A 42 5.30 -2.32 -8.76
CA ARG A 42 4.87 -3.54 -9.47
C ARG A 42 5.46 -3.60 -10.87
N ASP A 43 5.26 -2.55 -11.66
CA ASP A 43 5.68 -2.53 -13.05
C ASP A 43 7.21 -2.54 -13.16
N PHE A 44 7.89 -1.86 -12.24
CA PHE A 44 9.35 -1.90 -12.14
C PHE A 44 9.88 -3.32 -11.85
N ILE A 45 9.32 -4.05 -10.89
CA ILE A 45 9.73 -5.44 -10.59
C ILE A 45 9.49 -6.35 -11.81
N LEU A 46 8.32 -6.25 -12.45
CA LEU A 46 7.98 -7.02 -13.65
C LEU A 46 8.91 -6.70 -14.83
N MET A 47 9.42 -5.48 -14.91
CA MET A 47 10.40 -5.07 -15.91
C MET A 47 11.79 -5.66 -15.61
N ILE A 48 12.36 -5.39 -14.43
CA ILE A 48 13.75 -5.78 -14.11
C ILE A 48 13.95 -7.28 -13.99
N SER A 49 12.87 -8.04 -13.73
CA SER A 49 12.93 -9.50 -13.61
C SER A 49 12.98 -10.24 -14.96
N LYS A 50 12.59 -9.60 -16.07
CA LYS A 50 12.61 -10.23 -17.41
C LYS A 50 14.04 -10.41 -17.95
N ASP A 51 14.97 -9.55 -17.54
CA ASP A 51 16.32 -9.50 -18.11
C ASP A 51 17.37 -10.26 -17.25
N GLY A 52 16.97 -10.82 -16.12
CA GLY A 52 17.89 -11.34 -15.09
C GLY A 52 18.36 -12.79 -15.23
N GLY A 53 17.96 -13.50 -16.29
CA GLY A 53 18.30 -14.93 -16.49
C GLY A 53 17.74 -15.89 -15.44
N GLN A 54 16.83 -15.41 -14.58
CA GLN A 54 16.00 -16.19 -13.67
C GLN A 54 14.56 -16.25 -14.21
N GLU A 55 13.71 -17.07 -13.59
CA GLU A 55 12.28 -17.02 -13.88
C GLU A 55 11.73 -15.61 -13.62
N PRO A 56 10.97 -15.02 -14.56
CA PRO A 56 10.41 -13.68 -14.39
C PRO A 56 9.53 -13.58 -13.14
N ALA A 57 9.48 -12.39 -12.53
CA ALA A 57 8.57 -12.15 -11.43
C ALA A 57 7.11 -12.27 -11.91
N GLN A 58 6.24 -12.73 -11.02
CA GLN A 58 4.81 -12.87 -11.27
C GLN A 58 4.00 -12.18 -10.19
N VAL A 59 2.89 -11.55 -10.58
CA VAL A 59 1.95 -10.96 -9.62
C VAL A 59 1.07 -12.08 -9.07
N LEU A 60 1.25 -12.41 -7.78
CA LEU A 60 0.42 -13.41 -7.12
C LEU A 60 -0.94 -12.87 -6.69
N ALA A 61 -0.99 -11.60 -6.26
CA ALA A 61 -2.20 -10.93 -5.81
C ALA A 61 -2.01 -9.40 -5.82
N PRO A 62 -3.10 -8.60 -5.87
CA PRO A 62 -4.49 -9.01 -6.12
C PRO A 62 -4.83 -9.06 -7.62
N CYS A 63 -3.99 -8.48 -8.48
CA CYS A 63 -4.24 -8.42 -9.91
C CYS A 63 -4.05 -9.82 -10.51
N PRO A 64 -5.01 -10.32 -11.33
CA PRO A 64 -4.89 -11.63 -11.99
C PRO A 64 -4.05 -11.57 -13.27
N HIS A 65 -3.20 -10.54 -13.41
CA HIS A 65 -2.47 -10.25 -14.64
C HIS A 65 -1.11 -9.60 -14.33
N ASP A 66 -0.16 -9.81 -15.24
CA ASP A 66 1.16 -9.16 -15.25
C ASP A 66 1.25 -8.01 -16.28
N LEU A 67 0.12 -7.66 -16.91
CA LEU A 67 0.00 -6.54 -17.87
C LEU A 67 -0.27 -5.21 -17.16
N ASP A 68 -0.31 -4.11 -17.92
CA ASP A 68 -0.70 -2.79 -17.43
C ASP A 68 -2.02 -2.83 -16.66
N CYS A 69 -2.07 -2.16 -15.51
CA CYS A 69 -3.27 -2.12 -14.70
C CYS A 69 -4.38 -1.32 -15.42
N PRO A 70 -5.57 -1.91 -15.65
CA PRO A 70 -6.69 -1.17 -16.26
C PRO A 70 -7.10 0.06 -15.45
N ARG A 71 -6.89 0.04 -14.12
CA ARG A 71 -7.19 1.19 -13.25
C ARG A 71 -6.25 2.37 -13.46
N GLU A 72 -5.03 2.12 -13.90
CA GLU A 72 -4.07 3.17 -14.24
C GLU A 72 -4.33 3.69 -15.66
N THR A 73 -4.51 2.79 -16.64
CA THR A 73 -4.63 3.17 -18.05
C THR A 73 -5.95 3.86 -18.41
N GLN A 74 -7.04 3.58 -17.70
CA GLN A 74 -8.34 4.20 -17.94
C GLN A 74 -8.46 5.62 -17.36
N ALA A 75 -7.46 6.09 -16.60
CA ALA A 75 -7.42 7.43 -15.99
C ALA A 75 -8.69 7.83 -15.20
N LEU A 76 -9.45 6.85 -14.70
CA LEU A 76 -10.72 7.09 -13.99
C LEU A 76 -10.53 7.77 -12.63
N GLY A 77 -9.28 7.88 -12.14
CA GLY A 77 -8.97 8.45 -10.83
C GLY A 77 -9.42 7.59 -9.65
N ILE A 78 -9.74 6.32 -9.89
CA ILE A 78 -10.20 5.37 -8.86
C ILE A 78 -9.07 4.38 -8.55
N PRO A 79 -8.58 4.32 -7.30
CA PRO A 79 -7.44 3.46 -6.94
C PRO A 79 -7.85 1.99 -6.92
N CYS A 80 -6.95 1.10 -7.33
CA CYS A 80 -7.09 -0.33 -7.09
C CYS A 80 -6.66 -0.66 -5.65
N THR A 81 -7.62 -0.75 -4.72
CA THR A 81 -7.36 -0.92 -3.28
C THR A 81 -8.37 -1.87 -2.63
N PHE A 82 -8.03 -2.33 -1.43
CA PHE A 82 -8.87 -3.20 -0.61
C PHE A 82 -9.04 -2.58 0.77
N GLN A 83 -10.21 -2.78 1.37
CA GLN A 83 -10.48 -2.35 2.74
C GLN A 83 -10.32 -3.54 3.69
N ALA A 84 -9.57 -3.33 4.76
CA ALA A 84 -9.51 -4.26 5.89
C ALA A 84 -10.26 -3.65 7.08
N ARG A 85 -11.16 -4.42 7.69
CA ARG A 85 -11.80 -4.03 8.96
C ARG A 85 -10.94 -4.55 10.10
N TYR A 86 -10.81 -3.74 11.15
CA TYR A 86 -10.13 -4.11 12.38
C TYR A 86 -10.93 -3.60 13.57
N GLU A 87 -10.71 -4.21 14.72
CA GLU A 87 -11.23 -3.72 15.99
C GLU A 87 -10.13 -2.91 16.67
N GLU A 88 -10.46 -1.70 17.10
CA GLU A 88 -9.51 -0.85 17.81
C GLU A 88 -9.18 -1.47 19.18
N PRO A 89 -7.88 -1.70 19.49
CA PRO A 89 -7.50 -2.26 20.77
C PRO A 89 -7.69 -1.21 21.88
N PHE A 90 -8.83 -1.22 22.58
CA PHE A 90 -9.19 -0.56 23.85
C PHE A 90 -8.79 0.92 24.12
N LEU A 91 -8.11 1.61 23.21
CA LEU A 91 -7.61 2.98 23.42
C LEU A 91 -8.72 4.03 23.38
N THR A 92 -9.89 3.71 22.83
CA THR A 92 -11.09 4.55 22.86
C THR A 92 -11.82 4.54 24.21
N ALA A 93 -11.52 3.60 25.12
CA ALA A 93 -12.17 3.53 26.43
C ALA A 93 -11.68 4.59 27.43
N LEU A 94 -10.55 5.25 27.16
CA LEU A 94 -9.97 6.26 28.06
C LEU A 94 -10.54 7.67 27.87
N GLU A 95 -11.16 7.98 26.72
CA GLU A 95 -11.70 9.33 26.48
C GLU A 95 -13.14 9.53 27.01
N PHE A 96 -13.88 8.46 27.30
CA PHE A 96 -15.25 8.57 27.81
C PHE A 96 -15.36 8.82 29.33
N SER A 97 -14.26 8.75 30.09
CA SER A 97 -14.31 9.01 31.54
C SER A 97 -14.12 10.49 31.92
N ALA A 98 -13.69 11.36 31.00
CA ALA A 98 -13.36 12.76 31.34
C ALA A 98 -14.46 13.78 30.97
N ALA A 99 -15.46 13.41 30.16
CA ALA A 99 -16.44 14.36 29.62
C ALA A 99 -17.86 14.27 30.24
N VAL A 100 -18.09 13.47 31.29
CA VAL A 100 -19.42 13.31 31.92
C VAL A 100 -19.52 14.01 33.29
N HIS A 101 -18.82 15.13 33.48
CA HIS A 101 -18.90 15.92 34.72
C HIS A 101 -19.06 17.44 34.47
N ALA A 102 -19.82 17.82 33.43
CA ALA A 102 -20.05 19.23 33.13
C ALA A 102 -21.49 19.57 32.72
N VAL A 103 -22.51 18.96 33.33
CA VAL A 103 -23.85 19.58 33.45
C VAL A 103 -24.51 19.00 34.71
N PHE A 104 -24.61 19.79 35.78
CA PHE A 104 -25.65 19.77 36.83
C PHE A 104 -25.11 20.40 38.13
N THR A 105 -25.05 21.74 38.20
CA THR A 105 -25.20 22.47 39.48
C THR A 105 -25.63 23.92 39.22
N HIS A 106 -26.84 24.25 39.70
CA HIS A 106 -27.41 25.58 40.05
C HIS A 106 -27.61 26.59 38.88
N THR A 107 -28.78 27.19 38.65
CA THR A 107 -29.95 27.56 39.48
C THR A 107 -31.24 27.44 38.66
#